data_AF-W9YFK4-F1
#
_entry.id   AF-W9YFK4-F1
#
_cell.length_a   1.000
_cell.length_b   1.000
_cell.length_c   1.000
_cell.angle_alpha   90.00
_cell.angle_beta   90.00
_cell.angle_gamma   90.00
#
_symmetry.space_group_name_H-M   'P 1'
#
loop_
_entity.id
_entity.type
_entity.pdbx_description
1 polymer ?
#
loop_
_entity_poly.entity_id
_entity_poly.type
_entity_poly.pdbx_seq_one_letter_code
_entity_poly.pdbx_strand_id
1 'polypeptide(L)'
;MPLFAEGTGVPLQNHDPSICAPESQVPDRIRIKNRRKRYLELHPEYFGSHLELADPLLYDRLVRRFQTPAEREAEGREKGFSGVLEADLYRSEAKLDALRHPDPNSLFTYKRGPDGEILAEDTDEVPADKEEGLARWKWEMERRFVRGGDDDFDYSAVDNNPDYDDRATEEREAQDRYFDEQEPEFVEDQDDAVKSKNEELQGETGIQDY
;
A
#
# COMPACT_ATOMS: atom_id res chain seq x y z
N MET A 1 -58.55 28.90 -15.43
CA MET A 1 -57.27 28.37 -14.94
C MET A 1 -57.58 27.14 -14.11
N PRO A 2 -56.97 25.98 -14.39
CA PRO A 2 -57.28 24.75 -13.67
C PRO A 2 -56.77 24.84 -12.22
N LEU A 3 -57.56 24.29 -11.31
CA LEU A 3 -57.25 24.15 -9.89
C LEU A 3 -56.37 22.90 -9.72
N PHE A 4 -55.16 23.08 -9.21
CA PHE A 4 -54.33 21.95 -8.77
C PHE A 4 -54.89 21.43 -7.44
N ALA A 5 -55.07 20.11 -7.35
CA ALA A 5 -55.48 19.43 -6.13
C ALA A 5 -54.36 19.54 -5.08
N GLU A 6 -54.77 19.82 -3.86
CA GLU A 6 -53.92 19.86 -2.66
C GLU A 6 -53.12 18.56 -2.55
N GLY A 7 -51.81 18.71 -2.31
CA GLY A 7 -50.84 17.63 -2.27
C GLY A 7 -51.29 16.47 -1.37
N THR A 8 -51.15 15.27 -1.90
CA THR A 8 -51.20 14.04 -1.11
C THR A 8 -50.10 14.10 -0.05
N GLY A 9 -50.49 14.47 1.16
CA GLY A 9 -49.65 14.41 2.35
C GLY A 9 -49.32 12.95 2.64
N VAL A 10 -48.26 12.45 2.03
CA VAL A 10 -47.56 11.27 2.51
C VAL A 10 -46.96 11.69 3.85
N PRO A 11 -47.34 11.07 4.98
CA PRO A 11 -46.64 11.34 6.22
C PRO A 11 -45.22 10.85 6.02
N LEU A 12 -44.26 11.78 6.09
CA LEU A 12 -42.86 11.41 6.32
C LEU A 12 -42.86 10.65 7.63
N GLN A 13 -42.84 9.32 7.54
CA GLN A 13 -42.54 8.44 8.65
C GLN A 13 -41.25 9.00 9.23
N ASN A 14 -41.32 9.54 10.46
CA ASN A 14 -40.13 9.98 11.17
C ASN A 14 -39.25 8.74 11.33
N HIS A 15 -38.33 8.54 10.39
CA HIS A 15 -37.23 7.61 10.54
C HIS A 15 -36.43 8.15 11.71
N ASP A 16 -36.51 7.46 12.85
CA ASP A 16 -35.56 7.65 13.94
C ASP A 16 -34.14 7.67 13.32
N PRO A 17 -33.33 8.72 13.51
CA PRO A 17 -31.96 8.75 13.00
C PRO A 17 -31.03 7.81 13.80
N SER A 18 -31.62 6.85 14.53
CA SER A 18 -30.94 5.95 15.45
C SER A 18 -30.87 4.52 14.89
N ILE A 19 -30.57 4.40 13.60
CA ILE A 19 -29.82 3.25 13.09
C ILE A 19 -28.60 3.83 12.39
N CYS A 20 -27.80 4.59 13.15
CA CYS A 20 -26.41 4.80 12.80
C CYS A 20 -25.77 3.41 12.93
N ALA A 21 -25.63 2.71 11.81
CA ALA A 21 -24.72 1.59 11.71
C ALA A 21 -23.41 2.04 12.39
N PRO A 22 -22.79 1.23 13.25
CA PRO A 22 -21.54 1.66 13.88
C PRO A 22 -20.61 2.02 12.72
N GLU A 23 -20.23 3.30 12.62
CA GLU A 23 -19.13 3.71 11.76
C GLU A 23 -18.06 2.66 12.01
N SER A 24 -17.71 1.89 10.99
CA SER A 24 -16.66 0.88 11.09
C SER A 24 -15.35 1.65 11.23
N GLN A 25 -15.12 2.18 12.44
CA GLN A 25 -13.98 3.01 12.73
C GLN A 25 -12.75 2.15 12.53
N VAL A 26 -12.01 2.49 11.48
CA VAL A 26 -10.77 1.83 11.13
C VAL A 26 -9.90 1.80 12.40
N PRO A 27 -9.45 0.61 12.86
CA PRO A 27 -8.70 0.52 14.10
C PRO A 27 -7.42 1.36 14.01
N ASP A 28 -6.98 1.94 15.13
CA ASP A 28 -5.88 2.90 15.16
C ASP A 28 -4.59 2.37 14.52
N ARG A 29 -4.30 1.07 14.65
CA ARG A 29 -3.16 0.44 13.99
C ARG A 29 -3.21 0.53 12.46
N ILE A 30 -4.41 0.48 11.87
CA ILE A 30 -4.59 0.58 10.42
C ILE A 30 -4.49 2.04 10.00
N ARG A 31 -5.05 2.97 10.79
CA ARG A 31 -4.87 4.42 10.56
C ARG A 31 -3.39 4.82 10.55
N ILE A 32 -2.62 4.38 11.54
CA ILE A 32 -1.17 4.62 11.60
C ILE A 32 -0.47 4.07 10.35
N LYS A 33 -0.76 2.83 9.95
CA LYS A 33 -0.17 2.24 8.73
C LYS A 33 -0.54 3.02 7.47
N ASN A 34 -1.78 3.46 7.36
CA ASN A 34 -2.27 4.26 6.24
C ASN A 34 -1.57 5.62 6.20
N ARG A 35 -1.42 6.31 7.33
CA ARG A 35 -0.66 7.58 7.44
C ARG A 35 0.80 7.40 7.03
N ARG A 36 1.47 6.35 7.53
CA ARG A 36 2.84 6.02 7.15
C ARG A 36 2.98 5.69 5.66
N LYS A 37 2.03 4.95 5.09
CA LYS A 37 2.01 4.68 3.64
C LYS A 37 1.82 5.97 2.85
N ARG A 38 0.92 6.86 3.27
CA ARG A 38 0.70 8.18 2.66
C ARG A 38 1.94 9.07 2.74
N TYR A 39 2.65 9.03 3.86
CA TYR A 39 3.93 9.72 3.99
C TYR A 39 4.92 9.26 2.91
N LEU A 40 5.07 7.96 2.69
CA LEU A 40 5.97 7.44 1.66
C LEU A 40 5.56 7.84 0.24
N GLU A 41 4.26 7.91 -0.06
CA GLU A 41 3.75 8.39 -1.35
C GLU A 41 4.10 9.87 -1.60
N LEU A 42 4.09 10.69 -0.54
CA LEU A 42 4.40 12.12 -0.61
C LEU A 42 5.90 12.42 -0.51
N HIS A 43 6.68 11.53 0.08
CA HIS A 43 8.11 11.70 0.36
C HIS A 43 8.96 10.66 -0.39
N PRO A 44 9.11 10.79 -1.73
CA PRO A 44 9.99 9.91 -2.50
C PRO A 44 11.47 10.02 -2.08
N GLU A 45 11.85 11.10 -1.38
CA GLU A 45 13.17 11.34 -0.80
C GLU A 45 13.58 10.29 0.25
N TYR A 46 12.61 9.60 0.86
CA TYR A 46 12.87 8.49 1.79
C TYR A 46 13.71 7.39 1.14
N PHE A 47 13.52 7.09 -0.15
CA PHE A 47 14.31 6.06 -0.87
C PHE A 47 15.69 6.54 -1.33
N GLY A 48 16.38 7.29 -0.47
CA GLY A 48 17.73 7.82 -0.71
C GLY A 48 18.86 6.85 -0.33
N SER A 49 20.10 7.35 -0.40
CA SER A 49 21.32 6.59 -0.10
C SER A 49 21.48 6.18 1.37
N HIS A 50 20.75 6.82 2.29
CA HIS A 50 20.80 6.48 3.72
C HIS A 50 20.16 5.11 4.02
N LEU A 51 19.20 4.68 3.21
CA LEU A 51 18.50 3.40 3.37
C LEU A 51 19.41 2.18 3.13
N GLU A 52 20.55 2.37 2.47
CA GLU A 52 21.54 1.32 2.26
C GLU A 52 22.13 0.81 3.58
N LEU A 53 22.19 1.66 4.60
CA LEU A 53 22.69 1.33 5.93
C LEU A 53 21.59 0.81 6.87
N ALA A 54 20.32 1.08 6.57
CA ALA A 54 19.19 0.63 7.39
C ALA A 54 19.10 -0.91 7.39
N ASP A 55 19.22 -1.54 6.22
CA ASP A 55 19.37 -2.99 6.09
C ASP A 55 20.52 -3.33 5.11
N PRO A 56 21.76 -3.42 5.63
CA PRO A 56 22.94 -3.58 4.80
C PRO A 56 23.02 -4.96 4.15
N LEU A 57 22.34 -5.96 4.72
CA LEU A 57 22.37 -7.31 4.18
C LEU A 57 21.35 -7.49 3.05
N LEU A 58 20.16 -6.91 3.21
CA LEU A 58 19.14 -6.86 2.17
C LEU A 58 19.65 -6.08 0.94
N TYR A 59 20.28 -4.92 1.16
CA TYR A 59 20.87 -4.13 0.08
C TYR A 59 21.97 -4.89 -0.67
N ASP A 60 22.84 -5.60 0.05
CA ASP A 60 23.93 -6.37 -0.56
C ASP A 60 23.39 -7.48 -1.49
N ARG A 61 22.33 -8.17 -1.06
CA ARG A 61 21.69 -9.27 -1.80
C ARG A 61 20.88 -8.80 -3.00
N LEU A 62 20.02 -7.80 -2.81
CA LEU A 62 19.05 -7.38 -3.81
C LEU A 62 19.60 -6.34 -4.79
N VAL A 63 20.53 -5.49 -4.36
CA VAL A 63 21.02 -4.36 -5.16
C VAL A 63 22.48 -4.59 -5.55
N ARG A 64 23.37 -4.75 -4.55
CA ARG A 64 24.82 -4.82 -4.79
C ARG A 64 25.23 -6.02 -5.61
N ARG A 65 24.49 -7.14 -5.59
CA ARG A 65 24.73 -8.32 -6.43
C ARG A 65 24.72 -8.01 -7.93
N PHE A 66 23.81 -7.15 -8.38
CA PHE A 66 23.65 -6.79 -9.78
C PHE A 66 24.50 -5.60 -10.22
N GLN A 67 25.22 -4.96 -9.30
CA GLN A 67 26.14 -3.89 -9.65
C GLN A 67 27.36 -4.44 -10.40
N THR A 68 27.77 -3.74 -11.44
CA THR A 68 29.01 -4.03 -12.15
C THR A 68 30.22 -3.62 -11.32
N PRO A 69 31.42 -4.21 -11.54
CA PRO A 69 32.64 -3.76 -10.87
C PRO A 69 32.91 -2.26 -11.07
N ALA A 70 32.62 -1.73 -12.27
CA ALA A 70 32.79 -0.32 -12.58
C ALA A 70 31.84 0.59 -11.77
N GLU A 71 30.57 0.18 -11.59
CA GLU A 71 29.61 0.88 -10.74
C GLU A 71 30.07 0.88 -9.27
N ARG A 72 30.54 -0.27 -8.76
CA ARG A 72 31.06 -0.37 -7.38
C ARG A 72 32.27 0.51 -7.13
N GLU A 73 33.19 0.58 -8.08
CA GLU A 73 34.35 1.47 -7.96
C GLU A 73 33.94 2.95 -8.00
N ALA A 74 32.96 3.31 -8.83
CA ALA A 74 32.44 4.67 -8.87
C ALA A 74 31.78 5.06 -7.54
N GLU A 75 30.91 4.19 -7.03
CA GLU A 75 30.25 4.36 -5.72
C GLU A 75 31.27 4.42 -4.58
N GLY A 76 32.28 3.53 -4.60
CA GLY A 76 33.36 3.53 -3.61
C GLY A 76 34.24 4.79 -3.70
N ARG A 77 34.42 5.36 -4.89
CA ARG A 77 35.11 6.66 -5.07
C ARG A 77 34.26 7.83 -4.57
N GLU A 78 32.95 7.79 -4.75
CA GLU A 78 32.02 8.81 -4.27
C GLU A 78 31.92 8.81 -2.73
N LYS A 79 31.77 7.63 -2.13
CA LYS A 79 31.70 7.45 -0.67
C LYS A 79 33.06 7.63 0.02
N GLY A 80 34.14 7.41 -0.72
CA GLY A 80 35.50 7.42 -0.19
C GLY A 80 35.80 6.24 0.73
N PHE A 81 37.04 6.19 1.24
CA PHE A 81 37.51 5.07 2.06
C PHE A 81 36.72 4.93 3.38
N SER A 82 36.34 6.05 4.01
CA SER A 82 35.58 6.03 5.26
C SER A 82 34.19 5.45 5.07
N GLY A 83 33.46 5.83 4.02
CA GLY A 83 32.11 5.32 3.75
C GLY A 83 32.12 3.84 3.36
N VAL A 84 33.14 3.38 2.63
CA VAL A 84 33.31 1.95 2.34
C VAL A 84 33.55 1.15 3.62
N LEU A 85 34.42 1.65 4.51
CA LEU A 85 34.70 0.99 5.78
C LEU A 85 33.47 0.95 6.70
N GLU A 86 32.70 2.03 6.74
CA GLU A 86 31.44 2.11 7.49
C GLU A 86 30.45 1.06 6.98
N ALA A 87 30.19 1.03 5.67
CA ALA A 87 29.29 0.04 5.08
C ALA A 87 29.73 -1.41 5.35
N ASP A 88 31.04 -1.68 5.32
CA ASP A 88 31.59 -3.00 5.64
C ASP A 88 31.43 -3.36 7.12
N LEU A 89 31.60 -2.39 8.03
CA LEU A 89 31.37 -2.57 9.46
C LEU A 89 29.90 -2.93 9.73
N TYR A 90 28.96 -2.11 9.25
CA TYR A 90 27.52 -2.34 9.40
C TYR A 90 27.10 -3.69 8.81
N ARG A 91 27.63 -4.08 7.63
CA ARG A 91 27.36 -5.39 7.03
C ARG A 91 27.86 -6.54 7.90
N SER A 92 29.06 -6.39 8.48
CA SER A 92 29.62 -7.43 9.34
C SER A 92 28.84 -7.59 10.67
N GLU A 93 28.40 -6.48 11.25
CA GLU A 93 27.62 -6.45 12.49
C GLU A 93 26.22 -7.03 12.27
N ALA A 94 25.51 -6.56 11.24
CA ALA A 94 24.20 -7.08 10.87
C ALA A 94 24.25 -8.59 10.60
N LYS A 95 25.31 -9.08 9.96
CA LYS A 95 25.50 -10.51 9.72
C LYS A 95 25.67 -11.32 11.01
N LEU A 96 26.42 -10.80 11.97
CA LEU A 96 26.57 -11.44 13.29
C LEU A 96 25.25 -11.41 14.06
N ASP A 97 24.51 -10.31 13.97
CA ASP A 97 23.24 -10.16 14.65
C ASP A 97 22.16 -11.09 14.07
N ALA A 98 22.02 -11.17 12.75
CA ALA A 98 21.09 -12.08 12.09
C ALA A 98 21.33 -13.56 12.43
N LEU A 99 22.59 -13.93 12.74
CA LEU A 99 22.94 -15.27 13.20
C LEU A 99 22.57 -15.51 14.67
N ARG A 100 22.60 -14.48 15.51
CA ARG A 100 22.26 -14.56 16.95
C ARG A 100 20.75 -14.43 17.18
N HIS A 101 20.11 -13.56 16.41
CA HIS A 101 18.71 -13.18 16.51
C HIS A 101 18.07 -13.27 15.12
N PRO A 102 17.70 -14.47 14.64
CA PRO A 102 17.00 -14.60 13.37
C PRO A 102 15.63 -13.90 13.46
N ASP A 103 15.46 -12.82 12.70
CA ASP A 103 14.18 -12.10 12.63
C ASP A 103 13.16 -12.89 11.78
N PRO A 104 11.99 -13.27 12.32
CA PRO A 104 10.93 -13.92 11.54
C PRO A 104 10.33 -13.02 10.44
N ASN A 105 10.55 -11.71 10.49
CA ASN A 105 10.03 -10.78 9.48
C ASN A 105 11.01 -10.51 8.34
N SER A 106 12.28 -10.91 8.46
CA SER A 106 13.28 -10.69 7.43
C SER A 106 12.99 -11.55 6.20
N LEU A 107 13.15 -10.96 5.02
CA LEU A 107 12.98 -11.67 3.74
C LEU A 107 13.95 -12.84 3.58
N PHE A 108 15.10 -12.80 4.24
CA PHE A 108 16.11 -13.82 4.10
C PHE A 108 16.56 -14.36 5.44
N THR A 109 16.67 -15.69 5.56
CA THR A 109 17.18 -16.29 6.78
C THR A 109 18.67 -16.54 6.68
N TYR A 110 19.48 -15.89 7.52
CA TYR A 110 20.89 -16.20 7.64
C TYR A 110 21.07 -17.41 8.56
N LYS A 111 21.33 -18.58 7.98
CA LYS A 111 21.62 -19.80 8.74
C LYS A 111 23.09 -20.18 8.61
N ARG A 112 23.72 -20.43 9.76
CA ARG A 112 25.06 -21.03 9.82
C ARG A 112 24.92 -22.55 9.88
N GLY A 113 25.45 -23.22 8.88
CA GLY A 113 25.59 -24.66 8.83
C GLY A 113 26.52 -25.19 9.94
N PRO A 114 26.51 -26.50 10.20
CA PRO A 114 27.27 -27.15 11.27
C PRO A 114 28.78 -26.83 11.21
N ASP A 115 29.34 -26.69 10.00
CA ASP A 115 30.75 -26.42 9.75
C ASP A 115 31.08 -24.92 9.65
N GLY A 116 30.10 -24.06 9.95
CA GLY A 116 30.25 -22.61 9.84
C GLY A 116 30.02 -22.04 8.44
N GLU A 117 29.62 -22.87 7.48
CA GLU A 117 29.17 -22.46 6.15
C GLU A 117 27.88 -21.65 6.25
N ILE A 118 27.73 -20.58 5.48
CA ILE A 118 26.45 -19.86 5.38
C ILE A 118 25.64 -20.63 4.34
N LEU A 119 24.54 -21.25 4.77
CA LEU A 119 23.72 -22.06 3.87
C LEU A 119 23.29 -21.19 2.68
N ALA A 120 23.44 -21.75 1.48
CA ALA A 120 23.10 -21.08 0.24
C ALA A 120 21.60 -20.69 0.25
N GLU A 121 21.33 -19.47 -0.20
CA GLU A 121 19.98 -18.93 -0.41
C GLU A 121 19.15 -19.87 -1.28
N ASP A 122 17.87 -20.03 -0.94
CA ASP A 122 16.95 -20.80 -1.76
C ASP A 122 16.83 -20.12 -3.13
N THR A 123 16.68 -20.90 -4.21
CA THR A 123 16.68 -20.36 -5.59
C THR A 123 15.63 -19.26 -5.81
N ASP A 124 14.54 -19.27 -5.03
CA ASP A 124 13.45 -18.29 -5.08
C ASP A 124 13.78 -16.96 -4.36
N GLU A 125 14.77 -16.97 -3.47
CA GLU A 125 15.27 -15.80 -2.74
C GLU A 125 16.11 -14.89 -3.64
N VAL A 126 16.67 -15.43 -4.73
CA VAL A 126 17.51 -14.68 -5.67
C VAL A 126 16.64 -13.96 -6.71
N PRO A 127 16.71 -12.62 -6.83
CA PRO A 127 16.04 -11.92 -7.91
C PRO A 127 16.58 -12.36 -9.29
N ALA A 128 15.74 -12.35 -10.31
CA ALA A 128 16.18 -12.67 -11.67
C ALA A 128 17.01 -11.52 -12.26
N ASP A 129 16.55 -10.28 -12.04
CA ASP A 129 17.09 -9.08 -12.68
C ASP A 129 17.36 -7.93 -11.70
N LYS A 130 18.17 -6.95 -12.14
CA LYS A 130 18.49 -5.73 -11.38
C LYS A 130 17.23 -4.93 -11.01
N GLU A 131 16.27 -4.81 -11.94
CA GLU A 131 15.02 -4.09 -11.71
C GLU A 131 14.16 -4.79 -10.66
N GLU A 132 14.07 -6.12 -10.73
CA GLU A 132 13.35 -6.91 -9.75
C GLU A 132 14.00 -6.81 -8.37
N GLY A 133 15.33 -6.89 -8.29
CA GLY A 133 16.07 -6.70 -7.04
C GLY A 133 15.78 -5.34 -6.40
N LEU A 134 15.84 -4.27 -7.18
CA LEU A 134 15.50 -2.92 -6.71
C LEU A 134 14.04 -2.79 -6.27
N ALA A 135 13.10 -3.39 -7.00
CA ALA A 135 11.69 -3.37 -6.65
C ALA A 135 11.41 -4.13 -5.35
N ARG A 136 11.99 -5.32 -5.18
CA ARG A 136 11.90 -6.13 -3.95
C ARG A 136 12.52 -5.37 -2.77
N TRP A 137 13.66 -4.71 -2.98
CA TRP A 137 14.32 -3.92 -1.94
C TRP A 137 13.46 -2.75 -1.50
N LYS A 138 12.92 -1.96 -2.45
CA LYS A 138 12.00 -0.85 -2.13
C LYS A 138 10.76 -1.33 -1.40
N TRP A 139 10.16 -2.43 -1.83
CA TRP A 139 8.97 -3.00 -1.19
C TRP A 139 9.24 -3.41 0.26
N GLU A 140 10.39 -4.02 0.53
CA GLU A 140 10.72 -4.41 1.90
C GLU A 140 11.04 -3.20 2.78
N MET A 141 11.72 -2.19 2.24
CA MET A 141 11.96 -0.92 2.95
C MET A 141 10.65 -0.19 3.25
N GLU A 142 9.70 -0.16 2.31
CA GLU A 142 8.34 0.36 2.55
C GLU A 142 7.64 -0.42 3.68
N ARG A 143 7.70 -1.75 3.64
CA ARG A 143 7.07 -2.61 4.64
C ARG A 143 7.69 -2.43 6.03
N ARG A 144 9.01 -2.27 6.10
CA ARG A 144 9.75 -1.97 7.33
C ARG A 144 9.32 -0.63 7.90
N PHE A 145 9.26 0.41 7.07
CA PHE A 145 8.80 1.74 7.49
C PHE A 145 7.36 1.72 8.02
N VAL A 146 6.44 1.10 7.28
CA VAL A 146 5.03 1.00 7.67
C VAL A 146 4.86 0.25 9.00
N ARG A 147 5.70 -0.76 9.28
CA ARG A 147 5.73 -1.46 10.57
C ARG A 147 6.32 -0.61 11.70
N GLY A 148 7.18 0.35 11.38
CA GLY A 148 7.88 1.17 12.37
C GLY A 148 9.26 0.63 12.73
N GLY A 149 9.94 -0.01 11.78
CA GLY A 149 11.24 -0.64 12.01
C GLY A 149 12.46 0.28 11.80
N ASP A 150 12.25 1.58 11.54
CA ASP A 150 13.34 2.52 11.35
C ASP A 150 13.55 3.33 12.63
N ASP A 151 14.52 2.92 13.44
CA ASP A 151 14.79 3.53 14.74
C ASP A 151 15.27 4.99 14.64
N ASP A 152 15.86 5.36 13.51
CA ASP A 152 16.36 6.71 13.24
C ASP A 152 15.26 7.69 12.79
N PHE A 153 14.03 7.21 12.55
CA PHE A 153 12.92 8.02 12.07
C PHE A 153 11.94 8.40 13.19
N ASP A 154 11.58 9.68 13.27
CA ASP A 154 10.57 10.17 14.21
C ASP A 154 9.14 9.91 13.69
N TYR A 155 8.63 8.71 13.97
CA TYR A 155 7.26 8.33 13.61
C TYR A 155 6.18 9.21 14.24
N SER A 156 6.47 9.92 15.34
CA SER A 156 5.44 10.73 16.01
C SER A 156 4.91 11.86 15.13
N ALA A 157 5.76 12.39 14.23
CA ALA A 157 5.42 13.44 13.28
C ALA A 157 4.45 12.97 12.19
N VAL A 158 4.42 11.67 11.89
CA VAL A 158 3.54 11.06 10.88
C VAL A 158 2.31 10.44 11.53
N ASP A 159 2.51 9.66 12.59
CA ASP A 159 1.46 8.88 13.25
C ASP A 159 0.38 9.75 13.87
N ASN A 160 0.72 10.96 14.34
CA ASN A 160 -0.23 11.89 14.97
C ASN A 160 -0.72 12.98 14.02
N ASN A 161 -0.29 12.98 12.76
CA ASN A 161 -0.65 14.02 11.81
C ASN A 161 -1.87 13.59 10.97
N PRO A 162 -3.03 14.25 11.14
CA PRO A 162 -4.25 13.94 10.38
C PRO A 162 -4.16 14.36 8.91
N ASP A 163 -3.18 15.17 8.50
CA ASP A 163 -3.02 15.55 7.08
C ASP A 163 -2.61 14.36 6.20
N TYR A 164 -2.06 13.30 6.82
CA TYR A 164 -1.78 12.04 6.14
C TYR A 164 -2.98 11.07 6.14
N ASP A 165 -4.12 11.44 6.71
CA ASP A 165 -5.37 10.71 6.51
C ASP A 165 -5.86 11.00 5.09
N ASP A 166 -6.00 9.97 4.25
CA ASP A 166 -6.49 10.19 2.89
C ASP A 166 -8.00 10.42 2.88
N ARG A 167 -8.37 11.69 3.08
CA ARG A 167 -9.75 12.17 2.98
C ARG A 167 -10.42 11.79 1.66
N ALA A 168 -9.68 11.78 0.55
CA ALA A 168 -10.25 11.45 -0.75
C ALA A 168 -10.60 9.96 -0.87
N THR A 169 -9.81 9.08 -0.23
CA THR A 169 -10.16 7.66 -0.10
C THR A 169 -11.30 7.46 0.89
N GLU A 170 -11.31 8.14 2.03
CA GLU A 170 -12.43 8.07 2.99
C GLU A 170 -13.77 8.48 2.34
N GLU A 171 -13.78 9.56 1.55
CA GLU A 171 -14.95 10.02 0.81
C GLU A 171 -15.41 9.00 -0.24
N ARG A 172 -14.45 8.40 -0.97
CA ARG A 172 -14.77 7.37 -1.97
C ARG A 172 -15.32 6.11 -1.32
N GLU A 173 -14.71 5.63 -0.24
CA GLU A 173 -15.19 4.46 0.49
C GLU A 173 -16.58 4.70 1.11
N ALA A 174 -16.86 5.92 1.57
CA ALA A 174 -18.19 6.31 2.04
C ALA A 174 -19.20 6.32 0.90
N GLN A 175 -18.80 6.80 -0.28
CA GLN A 175 -19.63 6.82 -1.46
C GLN A 175 -19.90 5.41 -2.01
N ASP A 176 -18.89 4.55 -2.11
CA ASP A 176 -19.02 3.16 -2.55
C ASP A 176 -20.00 2.42 -1.62
N ARG A 177 -19.85 2.60 -0.29
CA ARG A 177 -20.78 2.05 0.70
C ARG A 177 -22.21 2.55 0.51
N TYR A 178 -22.37 3.85 0.26
CA TYR A 178 -23.68 4.44 -0.02
C TYR A 178 -24.31 3.82 -1.27
N PHE A 179 -23.55 3.61 -2.34
CA PHE A 179 -24.06 2.99 -3.58
C PHE A 179 -24.38 1.49 -3.40
N ASP A 180 -23.55 0.74 -2.69
CA ASP A 180 -23.79 -0.68 -2.40
C ASP A 180 -25.06 -0.91 -1.56
N GLU A 181 -25.41 0.06 -0.70
CA GLU A 181 -26.64 0.03 0.10
C GLU A 181 -27.91 0.39 -0.71
N GLN A 182 -27.77 1.02 -1.89
CA GLN A 182 -28.91 1.29 -2.76
C GLN A 182 -29.21 0.06 -3.64
N GLU A 183 -30.42 -0.48 -3.55
CA GLU A 183 -30.92 -1.39 -4.59
C GLU A 183 -31.36 -0.56 -5.82
N PRO A 184 -31.02 -0.97 -7.05
CA PRO A 184 -31.41 -0.23 -8.24
C PRO A 184 -32.94 -0.24 -8.41
N GLU A 185 -33.58 0.91 -8.22
CA GLU A 185 -35.00 1.11 -8.51
C GLU A 185 -35.17 1.40 -10.01
N PHE A 186 -35.69 0.44 -10.76
CA PHE A 186 -36.11 0.67 -12.14
C PHE A 186 -37.46 1.40 -12.12
N VAL A 187 -37.45 2.66 -12.55
CA VAL A 187 -38.68 3.40 -12.84
C VAL A 187 -39.25 2.82 -14.14
N GLU A 188 -40.14 1.83 -14.02
CA GLU A 188 -41.06 1.51 -15.11
C GLU A 188 -42.02 2.70 -15.22
N ASP A 189 -41.95 3.45 -16.33
CA ASP A 189 -42.93 4.49 -16.66
C ASP A 189 -44.32 3.86 -16.56
N GLN A 190 -45.04 4.25 -15.51
CA GLN A 190 -46.35 3.71 -15.17
C GLN A 190 -47.41 4.37 -16.05
N ASP A 191 -47.36 4.08 -17.35
CA ASP A 191 -48.41 4.33 -18.33
C ASP A 191 -48.30 3.30 -19.46
N ASP A 192 -48.58 2.03 -19.16
CA ASP A 192 -49.36 1.14 -20.04
C ASP A 192 -49.55 -0.24 -19.41
N ALA A 193 -50.66 -0.38 -18.68
CA ALA A 193 -51.07 -1.62 -18.07
C ALA A 193 -51.61 -2.63 -19.10
N VAL A 194 -50.76 -3.40 -19.81
CA VAL A 194 -51.10 -4.77 -20.28
C VAL A 194 -49.84 -5.64 -20.45
N LYS A 195 -49.73 -6.68 -19.62
CA LYS A 195 -49.02 -7.97 -19.82
C LYS A 195 -48.21 -8.16 -21.13
N SER A 196 -46.91 -8.41 -21.01
CA SER A 196 -46.17 -9.56 -21.62
C SER A 196 -44.77 -9.66 -21.01
N LYS A 197 -44.45 -10.69 -20.20
CA LYS A 197 -43.58 -11.81 -20.57
C LYS A 197 -42.43 -11.44 -21.53
N ASN A 198 -41.20 -11.43 -21.00
CA ASN A 198 -39.93 -11.52 -21.73
C ASN A 198 -39.90 -10.78 -23.07
N GLU A 199 -39.83 -9.45 -23.05
CA GLU A 199 -39.23 -8.72 -24.16
C GLU A 199 -37.75 -8.53 -23.84
N GLU A 200 -36.90 -9.25 -24.57
CA GLU A 200 -35.49 -8.91 -24.67
C GLU A 200 -35.42 -7.46 -25.13
N LEU A 201 -34.95 -6.55 -24.25
CA LEU A 201 -34.64 -5.17 -24.60
C LEU A 201 -33.52 -5.20 -25.66
N GLN A 202 -33.91 -5.21 -26.93
CA GLN A 202 -33.00 -5.03 -28.04
C GLN A 202 -32.59 -3.56 -28.05
N GLY A 203 -31.44 -3.26 -27.48
CA GLY A 203 -30.85 -1.93 -27.59
C GLY A 203 -30.63 -1.60 -29.06
N GLU A 204 -31.41 -0.66 -29.58
CA GLU A 204 -31.13 -0.02 -30.86
C GLU A 204 -29.87 0.82 -30.69
N THR A 205 -28.70 0.21 -30.88
CA THR A 205 -27.45 0.94 -31.05
C THR A 205 -27.54 1.68 -32.38
N GLY A 206 -28.02 2.92 -32.35
CA GLY A 206 -28.03 3.83 -33.47
C GLY A 206 -26.60 4.17 -33.90
N ILE A 207 -26.02 3.35 -34.78
CA ILE A 207 -24.83 3.71 -35.55
C ILE A 207 -25.29 4.73 -36.59
N GLN A 208 -25.01 6.01 -36.33
CA GLN A 208 -25.17 7.07 -37.32
C GLN A 208 -23.90 7.13 -38.16
N ASP A 209 -23.93 6.51 -39.35
CA ASP A 209 -22.92 6.73 -40.37
C ASP A 209 -23.00 8.20 -40.85
N TYR A 210 -21.88 8.90 -40.79
CA TYR A 210 -21.64 10.19 -41.45
C TYR A 210 -20.38 10.10 -42.31
#